data_AF-A0A1C6FW52-F1
#
_entry.id   AF-A0A1C6FW52-F1
#
_cell.length_a   1.000
_cell.length_b   1.000
_cell.length_c   1.000
_cell.angle_alpha   90.00
_cell.angle_beta   90.00
_cell.angle_gamma   90.00
#
_symmetry.space_group_name_H-M   'P 1'
#
loop_
_entity.id
_entity.type
_entity.pdbx_description
1 polymer ?
#
loop_
_entity_poly.entity_id
_entity_poly.type
_entity_poly.pdbx_seq_one_letter_code
_entity_poly.pdbx_strand_id
1 'polypeptide(L)'
;MKDFTAKYTTIDEQKILLRKISDLIARSEKTYSVEYSHFLTPAEQTLISKVEEFRGYIDFVGGFDDAERRLCRVRDNEYCNDEGLPIKLYSVISSNAEFTHRDILGSLMGLGIKREMIGDIIINEDKAQFFCHNSISEFVEFNLKKSADIMLKSEKAKAMKYLF
;
A
#
# COMPACT_ATOMS: atom_id res chain seq x y z
N MET A 1 -23.62 4.10 15.14
CA MET A 1 -22.38 4.28 15.93
C MET A 1 -22.23 5.77 16.17
N LYS A 2 -22.08 6.26 17.42
CA LYS A 2 -21.72 7.68 17.66
C LYS A 2 -20.46 7.98 16.84
N ASP A 3 -20.38 9.17 16.25
CA ASP A 3 -19.25 9.53 15.38
C ASP A 3 -17.97 9.69 16.22
N PHE A 4 -17.30 8.58 16.52
CA PHE A 4 -16.09 8.52 17.34
C PHE A 4 -14.95 9.32 16.71
N THR A 5 -14.99 9.54 15.39
CA THR A 5 -13.94 10.21 14.64
C THR A 5 -13.69 11.64 15.15
N ALA A 6 -14.74 12.32 15.65
CA ALA A 6 -14.64 13.66 16.21
C ALA A 6 -13.75 13.75 17.46
N LYS A 7 -13.49 12.62 18.16
CA LYS A 7 -12.53 12.53 19.28
C LYS A 7 -11.07 12.69 18.79
N TYR A 8 -10.79 12.31 17.55
CA TYR A 8 -9.43 12.18 17.03
C TYR A 8 -9.08 13.24 15.98
N THR A 9 -10.07 13.76 15.26
CA THR A 9 -9.85 14.76 14.22
C THR A 9 -11.12 15.55 13.89
N THR A 10 -10.92 16.80 13.50
CA THR A 10 -11.96 17.65 12.92
C THR A 10 -11.89 17.70 11.39
N ILE A 11 -10.81 17.20 10.78
CA ILE A 11 -10.55 17.21 9.35
C ILE A 11 -11.35 16.10 8.66
N ASP A 12 -12.16 16.46 7.67
CA ASP A 12 -13.11 15.51 7.07
C ASP A 12 -12.44 14.35 6.32
N GLU A 13 -11.34 14.58 5.62
CA GLU A 13 -10.55 13.50 4.98
C GLU A 13 -10.05 12.48 6.00
N GLN A 14 -9.59 12.95 7.17
CA GLN A 14 -9.15 12.09 8.25
C GLN A 14 -10.32 11.33 8.87
N LYS A 15 -11.50 11.94 9.03
CA LYS A 15 -12.71 11.23 9.48
C LYS A 15 -13.10 10.13 8.50
N ILE A 16 -13.04 10.40 7.19
CA ILE A 16 -13.31 9.41 6.14
C ILE A 16 -12.34 8.23 6.26
N LEU A 17 -11.05 8.51 6.45
CA LEU A 17 -10.06 7.46 6.68
C LEU A 17 -10.40 6.60 7.91
N LEU A 18 -10.71 7.22 9.05
CA LEU A 18 -11.06 6.48 10.26
C LEU A 18 -12.33 5.62 10.07
N ARG A 19 -13.34 6.13 9.36
CA ARG A 19 -14.54 5.35 9.02
C ARG A 19 -14.20 4.16 8.13
N LYS A 20 -13.33 4.33 7.12
CA LYS A 20 -12.87 3.21 6.28
C LYS A 20 -12.17 2.11 7.08
N ILE A 21 -11.34 2.46 8.08
CA ILE A 21 -10.71 1.47 8.97
C ILE A 21 -11.76 0.78 9.83
N SER A 22 -12.73 1.52 10.39
CA SER A 22 -13.84 0.93 11.13
C SER A 22 -14.66 -0.05 10.28
N ASP A 23 -14.89 0.27 9.01
CA ASP A 23 -15.60 -0.61 8.08
C ASP A 23 -14.79 -1.88 7.76
N LEU A 24 -13.45 -1.77 7.65
CA LEU A 24 -12.56 -2.91 7.49
C LEU A 24 -12.63 -3.85 8.71
N ILE A 25 -12.65 -3.30 9.93
CA ILE A 25 -12.80 -4.09 11.17
C ILE A 25 -14.13 -4.85 11.16
N ALA A 26 -15.24 -4.14 10.92
CA ALA A 26 -16.56 -4.76 10.88
C ALA A 26 -16.69 -5.83 9.78
N ARG A 27 -15.99 -5.66 8.64
CA ARG A 27 -15.93 -6.71 7.62
C ARG A 27 -15.14 -7.92 8.11
N SER A 28 -13.94 -7.71 8.65
CA SER A 28 -13.09 -8.80 9.18
C SER A 28 -13.82 -9.65 10.22
N GLU A 29 -14.54 -9.02 11.15
CA GLU A 29 -15.36 -9.71 12.15
C GLU A 29 -16.48 -10.55 11.51
N LYS A 30 -17.10 -10.02 10.46
CA LYS A 30 -18.22 -10.70 9.78
C LYS A 30 -17.77 -11.87 8.92
N THR A 31 -16.62 -11.76 8.26
CA THR A 31 -16.13 -12.73 7.29
C THR A 31 -15.06 -13.67 7.84
N TYR A 32 -14.55 -13.41 9.06
CA TYR A 32 -13.43 -14.11 9.66
C TYR A 32 -12.19 -14.13 8.74
N SER A 33 -11.96 -13.03 8.01
CA SER A 33 -10.84 -12.86 7.08
C SER A 33 -10.00 -11.65 7.42
N VAL A 34 -8.71 -11.70 7.07
CA VAL A 34 -7.82 -10.55 7.14
C VAL A 34 -8.20 -9.55 6.05
N GLU A 35 -8.34 -8.29 6.43
CA GLU A 35 -8.66 -7.18 5.53
C GLU A 35 -7.46 -6.21 5.45
N TYR A 36 -7.34 -5.50 4.33
CA TYR A 36 -6.24 -4.56 4.11
C TYR A 36 -6.76 -3.22 3.60
N SER A 37 -6.17 -2.13 4.08
CA SER A 37 -6.36 -0.81 3.48
C SER A 37 -5.53 -0.65 2.20
N HIS A 38 -5.67 0.50 1.53
CA HIS A 38 -4.68 0.98 0.57
C HIS A 38 -3.40 1.47 1.27
N PHE A 39 -2.38 1.89 0.51
CA PHE A 39 -1.15 2.45 1.09
C PHE A 39 -1.40 3.78 1.79
N LEU A 40 -1.06 3.81 3.07
CA LEU A 40 -1.17 4.95 3.96
C LEU A 40 0.15 5.69 4.05
N THR A 41 0.08 7.02 4.13
CA THR A 41 1.21 7.88 4.51
C THR A 41 1.58 7.68 5.98
N PRO A 42 2.81 8.04 6.39
CA PRO A 42 3.21 8.00 7.81
C PRO A 42 2.28 8.80 8.74
N ALA A 43 1.73 9.92 8.25
CA ALA A 43 0.79 10.75 9.00
C ALA A 43 -0.56 10.03 9.23
N GLU A 44 -1.07 9.35 8.21
CA GLU A 44 -2.30 8.55 8.31
C GLU A 44 -2.12 7.35 9.23
N GLN A 45 -0.98 6.66 9.15
CA GLN A 45 -0.62 5.56 10.06
C GLN A 45 -0.57 6.04 11.51
N THR A 46 0.04 7.21 11.75
CA THR A 46 0.10 7.84 13.07
C THR A 46 -1.29 8.19 13.60
N LEU A 47 -2.18 8.72 12.75
CA LEU A 47 -3.56 9.02 13.13
C LEU A 47 -4.31 7.75 13.54
N ILE A 48 -4.27 6.71 12.71
CA ILE A 48 -4.95 5.43 12.95
C ILE A 48 -4.45 4.79 14.25
N SER A 49 -3.14 4.82 14.50
CA SER A 49 -2.52 4.26 15.71
C SER A 49 -3.00 4.90 17.02
N LYS A 50 -3.50 6.14 16.96
CA LYS A 50 -4.01 6.86 18.15
C LYS A 50 -5.43 6.45 18.52
N VAL A 51 -6.15 5.78 17.62
CA VAL A 51 -7.54 5.39 17.85
C VAL A 51 -7.59 4.16 18.75
N GLU A 52 -8.09 4.35 19.97
CA GLU A 52 -8.14 3.31 21.00
C GLU A 52 -9.05 2.14 20.60
N GLU A 53 -10.12 2.43 19.88
CA GLU A 53 -11.10 1.48 19.37
C GLU A 53 -10.52 0.51 18.35
N PHE A 54 -9.38 0.83 17.72
CA PHE A 54 -8.72 -0.04 16.75
C PHE A 54 -7.65 -0.95 17.38
N ARG A 55 -7.32 -0.74 18.65
CA ARG A 55 -6.28 -1.53 19.33
C ARG A 55 -6.67 -2.99 19.38
N GLY A 56 -5.71 -3.86 19.09
CA GLY A 56 -5.91 -5.32 19.03
C GLY A 56 -6.35 -5.83 17.65
N TYR A 57 -6.98 -4.99 16.84
CA TYR A 57 -7.46 -5.36 15.51
C TYR A 57 -6.46 -5.10 14.38
N ILE A 58 -5.52 -4.16 14.59
CA ILE A 58 -4.72 -3.61 13.50
C ILE A 58 -3.22 -3.74 13.71
N ASP A 59 -2.49 -3.84 12.60
CA ASP A 59 -1.06 -3.57 12.49
C ASP A 59 -0.71 -3.00 11.10
N PHE A 60 0.52 -2.50 10.94
CA PHE A 60 0.98 -1.91 9.68
C PHE A 60 2.01 -2.78 8.99
N VAL A 61 1.74 -3.09 7.73
CA VAL A 61 2.58 -3.95 6.89
C VAL A 61 2.91 -3.25 5.58
N GLY A 62 4.19 -3.26 5.21
CA GLY A 62 4.68 -2.64 3.98
C GLY A 62 5.23 -3.66 2.99
N GLY A 63 5.81 -3.16 1.90
CA GLY A 63 6.49 -4.01 0.91
C GLY A 63 7.82 -4.61 1.43
N PHE A 64 8.39 -4.02 2.48
CA PHE A 64 9.62 -4.42 3.17
C PHE A 64 9.60 -3.88 4.62
N ASP A 65 10.57 -4.27 5.43
CA ASP A 65 10.58 -4.02 6.90
C ASP A 65 10.54 -2.52 7.25
N ASP A 66 11.32 -1.71 6.52
CA ASP A 66 11.48 -0.26 6.76
C ASP A 66 10.57 0.60 5.85
N ALA A 67 9.53 0.02 5.26
CA ALA A 67 8.64 0.75 4.37
C ALA A 67 8.00 1.96 5.06
N GLU A 68 8.01 3.12 4.39
CA GLU A 68 7.36 4.34 4.87
C GLU A 68 5.86 4.28 4.59
N ARG A 69 5.47 3.84 3.39
CA ARG A 69 4.07 3.63 3.00
C ARG A 69 3.65 2.20 3.31
N ARG A 70 2.74 2.05 4.26
CA ARG A 70 2.23 0.75 4.73
C ARG A 70 0.73 0.63 4.55
N LEU A 71 0.24 -0.59 4.46
CA LEU A 71 -1.18 -0.91 4.55
C LEU A 71 -1.51 -1.12 6.03
N CYS A 72 -2.69 -0.69 6.44
CA CYS A 72 -3.31 -1.15 7.68
C CYS A 72 -3.89 -2.53 7.43
N ARG A 73 -3.30 -3.55 8.05
CA ARG A 73 -3.83 -4.92 8.08
C ARG A 73 -4.75 -5.03 9.28
N VAL A 74 -5.95 -5.54 9.03
CA VAL A 74 -7.03 -5.66 10.00
C VAL A 74 -7.41 -7.12 10.16
N ARG A 75 -7.47 -7.60 11.40
CA ARG A 75 -7.91 -8.95 11.76
C ARG A 75 -8.67 -8.91 13.09
N ASP A 76 -9.79 -9.62 13.16
CA ASP A 76 -10.52 -9.81 14.43
C ASP A 76 -9.69 -10.63 15.44
N ASN A 77 -9.06 -11.70 14.97
CA ASN A 77 -8.22 -12.56 15.80
C ASN A 77 -7.14 -13.28 14.96
N GLU A 78 -6.31 -14.09 15.61
CA GLU A 78 -5.19 -14.82 14.99
C GLU A 78 -5.62 -15.98 14.06
N TYR A 79 -6.89 -16.40 14.13
CA TYR A 79 -7.46 -17.48 13.33
C TYR A 79 -8.14 -16.98 12.05
N CYS A 80 -8.14 -15.67 11.78
CA CYS A 80 -8.68 -15.13 10.54
C CYS A 80 -7.93 -15.73 9.32
N ASN A 81 -8.69 -16.07 8.28
CA ASN A 81 -8.10 -16.53 7.03
C ASN A 81 -7.32 -15.38 6.36
N ASP A 82 -6.04 -15.62 6.04
CA ASP A 82 -5.16 -14.64 5.39
C ASP A 82 -4.75 -15.15 4.01
N GLU A 83 -5.23 -14.48 2.96
CA GLU A 83 -4.85 -14.77 1.57
C GLU A 83 -3.43 -14.25 1.23
N GLY A 84 -2.79 -13.60 2.19
CA GLY A 84 -1.45 -13.05 2.10
C GLY A 84 -1.45 -11.57 1.76
N LEU A 85 -0.29 -10.95 1.96
CA LEU A 85 -0.08 -9.52 1.79
C LEU A 85 -0.40 -9.07 0.35
N PRO A 86 -1.33 -8.13 0.14
CA PRO A 86 -1.78 -7.73 -1.19
C PRO A 86 -0.84 -6.70 -1.85
N ILE A 87 0.47 -6.95 -1.79
CA ILE A 87 1.50 -6.07 -2.34
C ILE A 87 2.32 -6.82 -3.39
N LYS A 88 2.49 -6.19 -4.55
CA LYS A 88 3.36 -6.63 -5.63
C LYS A 88 4.56 -5.70 -5.73
N LEU A 89 5.74 -6.27 -5.94
CA LEU A 89 6.97 -5.54 -6.27
C LEU A 89 7.20 -5.59 -7.79
N TYR A 90 7.47 -4.43 -8.37
CA TYR A 90 7.94 -4.30 -9.74
C TYR A 90 9.36 -3.74 -9.74
N SER A 91 10.23 -4.36 -10.54
CA SER A 91 11.56 -3.87 -10.86
C SER A 91 11.60 -3.45 -12.33
N VAL A 92 12.06 -2.24 -12.56
CA VAL A 92 12.16 -1.55 -13.84
C VAL A 92 13.63 -1.26 -14.08
N ILE A 93 14.17 -1.78 -15.18
CA ILE A 93 15.55 -1.55 -15.61
C ILE A 93 15.51 -0.83 -16.95
N SER A 94 16.26 0.26 -17.08
CA SER A 94 16.51 0.93 -18.36
C SER A 94 17.97 0.80 -18.71
N SER A 95 18.24 0.46 -19.96
CA SER A 95 19.60 0.43 -20.51
C SER A 95 20.09 1.80 -20.98
N ASN A 96 19.22 2.82 -21.04
CA ASN A 96 19.48 4.08 -21.75
C ASN A 96 19.26 5.35 -20.91
N ALA A 97 18.78 5.24 -19.66
CA ALA A 97 18.51 6.41 -18.81
C ALA A 97 18.57 6.08 -17.32
N GLU A 98 19.00 7.04 -16.51
CA GLU A 98 18.80 7.03 -15.06
C GLU A 98 17.33 7.37 -14.76
N PHE A 99 16.71 6.66 -13.82
CA PHE A 99 15.34 6.96 -13.39
C PHE A 99 15.32 8.00 -12.28
N THR A 100 14.34 8.90 -12.28
CA THR A 100 13.99 9.67 -11.07
C THR A 100 12.66 9.20 -10.49
N HIS A 101 12.43 9.50 -9.20
CA HIS A 101 11.17 9.13 -8.53
C HIS A 101 9.97 9.75 -9.24
N ARG A 102 10.17 10.95 -9.80
CA ARG A 102 9.15 11.69 -10.54
C ARG A 102 8.78 10.99 -11.83
N ASP A 103 9.70 10.31 -12.49
CA ASP A 103 9.44 9.62 -13.75
C ASP A 103 8.53 8.41 -13.52
N ILE A 104 8.88 7.56 -12.55
CA ILE A 104 8.06 6.38 -12.20
C ILE A 104 6.69 6.80 -11.70
N LEU A 105 6.63 7.70 -10.72
CA LEU A 105 5.36 8.16 -10.17
C LEU A 105 4.52 8.88 -11.23
N GLY A 106 5.15 9.72 -12.05
CA GLY A 106 4.51 10.45 -13.14
C GLY A 106 3.93 9.52 -14.20
N SER A 107 4.67 8.49 -14.62
CA SER A 107 4.17 7.46 -15.53
C SER A 107 2.98 6.70 -14.94
N LEU A 108 3.08 6.25 -13.68
CA LEU A 108 1.98 5.53 -13.03
C LEU A 108 0.73 6.40 -12.88
N MET A 109 0.89 7.66 -12.46
CA MET A 109 -0.22 8.60 -12.34
C MET A 109 -0.81 8.98 -13.71
N GLY A 110 0.02 9.08 -14.76
CA GLY A 110 -0.42 9.31 -16.13
C GLY A 110 -1.31 8.20 -16.69
N LEU A 111 -1.21 6.98 -16.14
CA LEU A 111 -2.12 5.87 -16.43
C LEU A 111 -3.47 5.96 -15.67
N GLY A 112 -3.68 7.02 -14.88
CA GLY A 112 -4.87 7.19 -14.04
C GLY A 112 -4.82 6.42 -12.71
N ILE A 113 -3.66 5.87 -12.34
CA ILE A 113 -3.51 5.15 -11.07
C ILE A 113 -3.48 6.13 -9.92
N LYS A 114 -4.34 5.90 -8.91
CA LYS A 114 -4.34 6.71 -7.68
C LYS A 114 -3.09 6.44 -6.85
N ARG A 115 -2.55 7.49 -6.25
CA ARG A 115 -1.32 7.42 -5.42
C ARG A 115 -1.45 6.49 -4.20
N GLU A 116 -2.65 6.35 -3.63
CA GLU A 116 -2.95 5.39 -2.54
C GLU A 116 -2.77 3.92 -2.96
N MET A 117 -2.74 3.63 -4.26
CA MET A 117 -2.48 2.27 -4.77
C MET A 117 -0.99 1.96 -4.91
N ILE A 118 -0.13 2.96 -4.75
CA ILE A 118 1.32 2.86 -4.89
C ILE A 118 1.97 3.02 -3.51
N GLY A 119 2.86 2.07 -3.19
CA GLY A 119 3.69 2.08 -1.99
C GLY A 119 4.95 2.90 -2.21
N ASP A 120 6.03 2.45 -1.59
CA ASP A 120 7.33 3.09 -1.76
C ASP A 120 7.85 2.87 -3.18
N ILE A 121 8.63 3.85 -3.63
CA ILE A 121 9.41 3.80 -4.85
C ILE A 121 10.86 3.88 -4.40
N ILE A 122 11.72 3.04 -4.93
CA ILE A 122 13.14 2.97 -4.57
C ILE A 122 13.91 3.07 -5.87
N ILE A 123 14.92 3.93 -5.89
CA ILE A 123 15.73 4.18 -7.08
C ILE A 123 17.19 4.01 -6.74
N ASN A 124 17.89 3.32 -7.62
CA ASN A 124 19.33 3.15 -7.57
C ASN A 124 19.86 3.09 -9.00
N GLU A 125 20.59 4.13 -9.40
CA GLU A 125 21.23 4.25 -10.72
C GLU A 125 20.26 3.94 -11.88
N ASP A 126 20.47 2.79 -12.54
CA ASP A 126 19.74 2.29 -13.72
C ASP A 126 18.48 1.47 -13.36
N LYS A 127 18.18 1.33 -12.07
CA LYS A 127 17.10 0.50 -11.55
C LYS A 127 16.13 1.31 -10.71
N ALA A 128 14.86 1.15 -11.03
CA ALA A 128 13.76 1.59 -10.18
C ALA A 128 12.93 0.40 -9.72
N GLN A 129 12.55 0.42 -8.46
CA GLN A 129 11.65 -0.54 -7.86
C GLN A 129 10.45 0.21 -7.29
N PHE A 130 9.27 -0.37 -7.39
CA PHE A 130 8.10 0.20 -6.74
C PHE A 130 7.14 -0.89 -6.30
N PHE A 131 6.41 -0.57 -5.23
CA PHE A 131 5.37 -1.43 -4.69
C PHE A 131 4.00 -0.95 -5.15
N CYS A 132 3.10 -1.86 -5.47
CA CYS A 132 1.70 -1.53 -5.75
C CYS A 132 0.75 -2.54 -5.14
N HIS A 133 -0.50 -2.11 -4.97
CA HIS A 133 -1.55 -2.99 -4.48
C HIS A 133 -1.87 -4.06 -5.54
N ASN A 134 -2.09 -5.32 -5.14
CA ASN A 134 -2.35 -6.42 -6.08
C ASN A 134 -3.54 -6.16 -7.00
N SER A 135 -4.55 -5.40 -6.55
CA SER A 135 -5.72 -5.07 -7.37
C SER A 135 -5.41 -4.24 -8.62
N ILE A 136 -4.21 -3.64 -8.72
CA ILE A 136 -3.77 -2.92 -9.92
C ILE A 136 -2.56 -3.57 -10.60
N SER A 137 -2.05 -4.69 -10.11
CA SER A 137 -0.78 -5.26 -10.59
C SER A 137 -0.86 -5.68 -12.07
N GLU A 138 -1.95 -6.34 -12.48
CA GLU A 138 -2.13 -6.76 -13.88
C GLU A 138 -2.21 -5.55 -14.83
N PHE A 139 -2.90 -4.50 -14.41
CA PHE A 139 -3.01 -3.26 -15.18
C PHE A 139 -1.66 -2.55 -15.32
N VAL A 140 -0.88 -2.47 -14.23
CA VAL A 140 0.47 -1.92 -14.23
C VAL A 140 1.37 -2.71 -15.19
N GLU A 141 1.37 -4.04 -15.08
CA GLU A 141 2.19 -4.92 -15.90
C GLU A 141 1.86 -4.79 -17.40
N PHE A 142 0.57 -4.74 -17.75
CA PHE A 142 0.13 -4.57 -19.12
C PHE A 142 0.58 -3.24 -19.74
N ASN A 143 0.48 -2.14 -18.98
CA ASN A 143 0.81 -0.82 -19.50
C ASN A 143 2.33 -0.57 -19.56
N LEU A 144 3.09 -1.03 -18.57
CA LEU A 144 4.54 -0.81 -18.56
C LEU A 144 5.28 -1.66 -19.62
N LYS A 145 4.77 -2.84 -19.98
CA LYS A 145 5.34 -3.66 -21.07
C LYS A 145 5.20 -3.03 -22.46
N LYS A 146 4.32 -2.04 -22.65
CA LYS A 146 4.18 -1.34 -23.94
C LYS A 146 5.29 -0.34 -24.21
N SER A 147 6.04 0.07 -23.18
CA SER A 147 7.20 0.94 -23.32
C SER A 147 8.39 0.11 -23.81
N ALA A 148 8.77 0.28 -25.09
CA ALA A 148 9.75 -0.57 -25.78
C ALA A 148 11.15 -0.61 -25.12
N ASP A 149 11.50 0.40 -24.33
CA ASP A 149 12.83 0.56 -23.73
C ASP A 149 12.91 0.13 -22.25
N ILE A 150 11.89 -0.57 -21.73
CA ILE A 150 11.81 -0.96 -20.30
C ILE A 150 11.77 -2.48 -20.14
N MET A 151 12.72 -3.04 -19.39
CA MET A 151 12.64 -4.42 -18.92
C MET A 151 11.90 -4.46 -17.58
N LEU A 152 10.74 -5.14 -17.54
CA LEU A 152 9.92 -5.29 -16.34
C LEU A 152 10.06 -6.69 -15.73
N LYS A 153 10.38 -6.76 -14.44
CA LYS A 153 10.28 -7.98 -13.62
C LYS A 153 9.30 -7.74 -12.48
N SER A 154 8.48 -8.74 -12.16
CA SER A 154 7.51 -8.65 -11.06
C SER A 154 7.60 -9.86 -10.13
N GLU A 155 7.45 -9.61 -8.84
CA GLU A 155 7.40 -10.67 -7.83
C GLU A 155 6.41 -10.30 -6.70
N LYS A 156 5.98 -11.31 -5.94
CA LYS A 156 5.19 -11.03 -4.72
C LYS A 156 6.12 -10.41 -3.69
N ALA A 157 5.68 -9.34 -3.03
CA ALA A 157 6.46 -8.79 -1.92
C ALA A 157 6.60 -9.86 -0.82
N LYS A 158 7.83 -10.24 -0.53
CA LYS A 158 8.18 -10.90 0.74
C LYS A 158 8.73 -9.81 1.65
N ALA A 159 8.67 -10.00 2.96
CA ALA A 159 9.44 -9.20 3.90
C ALA A 159 10.93 -9.41 3.57
N MET A 160 11.44 -8.63 2.60
CA MET A 160 12.78 -8.72 2.07
C MET A 160 13.61 -7.70 2.81
N LYS A 161 14.75 -8.16 3.31
CA LYS A 161 15.61 -7.39 4.21
C LYS A 161 16.52 -6.40 3.47
N TYR A 162 16.64 -6.49 2.15
CA TYR A 162 17.51 -5.64 1.34
C TYR A 162 16.92 -5.50 -0.06
N LEU A 163 16.56 -4.28 -0.44
CA LEU A 163 16.35 -3.91 -1.83
C LEU A 163 17.70 -3.35 -2.29
N PHE A 164 18.33 -4.08 -3.22
CA PHE A 164 19.74 -4.11 -3.65
C PHE A 164 20.65 -5.11 -2.92
#